data_AF-A0AB73TYW0-F1
#
_entry.id   AF-A0AB73TYW0-F1
#
_cell.length_a   1.000
_cell.length_b   1.000
_cell.length_c   1.000
_cell.angle_alpha   90.00
_cell.angle_beta   90.00
_cell.angle_gamma   90.00
#
_symmetry.space_group_name_H-M   'P 1'
#
loop_
_entity.id
_entity.type
_entity.pdbx_description
1 polymer ?
#
loop_
_entity_poly.entity_id
_entity_poly.type
_entity_poly.pdbx_seq_one_letter_code
_entity_poly.pdbx_strand_id
1 'polypeptide(L)'
;MTHQLNEVIGIDPSWLETHSWNRPDWTVEQLIAAKKGRTVSVVLPALNEQETVAAVVDTISPLLGSLVDELIVLDSGSTDDTAIRAVAAGARVVSREQALPEVPPNPGKGEVLWRSVAATTGDVIAFVDSDLIDPDPMFVPHLLGPLLLGQGVHLVKGFYRRPLKVSGSEDANGGGRVTELVARPMLAALRPELSCVVQPLGGEYAGTRELLSSVPFAPGYGVEIGLLIDTYDRLGLNAIAQVNLGVRSHRNRPLVELGVMSRQVMASMLSRCGIPDSGVGITQFFADGDGFTPRSSTVSLEDRPPMNTLR
;
A
#
# COMPACT_ATOMS: atom_id res chain seq x y z
N MET A 1 -25.57 0.06 18.92
CA MET A 1 -24.21 -0.51 18.69
C MET A 1 -23.15 0.58 18.52
N THR A 2 -23.43 1.68 17.82
CA THR A 2 -22.52 2.83 17.65
C THR A 2 -22.11 3.50 18.97
N HIS A 3 -23.00 3.58 19.97
CA HIS A 3 -22.68 4.26 21.23
C HIS A 3 -21.69 3.50 22.13
N GLN A 4 -21.53 2.18 21.97
CA GLN A 4 -20.69 1.33 22.84
C GLN A 4 -19.24 1.18 22.34
N LEU A 5 -18.96 1.47 21.06
CA LEU A 5 -17.58 1.52 20.54
C LEU A 5 -16.85 2.82 20.95
N ASN A 6 -17.61 3.86 21.25
CA ASN A 6 -17.11 5.23 21.45
C ASN A 6 -16.32 5.41 22.76
N GLU A 7 -16.60 4.63 23.80
CA GLU A 7 -15.87 4.72 25.09
C GLU A 7 -14.61 3.84 25.15
N VAL A 8 -14.47 2.87 24.25
CA VAL A 8 -13.45 1.80 24.37
C VAL A 8 -12.14 2.12 23.64
N ILE A 9 -12.16 2.99 22.61
CA ILE A 9 -11.02 3.12 21.67
C ILE A 9 -10.41 4.54 21.66
N GLY A 10 -11.01 5.53 22.33
CA GLY A 10 -10.48 6.90 22.35
C GLY A 10 -10.41 7.58 20.97
N ILE A 11 -11.07 7.01 19.95
CA ILE A 11 -11.15 7.57 18.60
C ILE A 11 -12.30 8.57 18.57
N ASP A 12 -12.03 9.79 18.12
CA ASP A 12 -13.07 10.77 17.84
C ASP A 12 -14.03 10.20 16.78
N PRO A 13 -15.31 9.93 17.12
CA PRO A 13 -16.27 9.35 16.19
C PRO A 13 -16.45 10.19 14.92
N SER A 14 -16.19 11.51 15.00
CA SER A 14 -16.28 12.42 13.88
C SER A 14 -15.21 12.17 12.81
N TRP A 15 -14.12 11.46 13.11
CA TRP A 15 -13.10 11.12 12.10
C TRP A 15 -13.68 10.24 11.00
N LEU A 16 -14.51 9.24 11.35
CA LEU A 16 -15.17 8.40 10.33
C LEU A 16 -16.14 9.20 9.46
N GLU A 17 -16.71 10.29 9.97
CA GLU A 17 -17.62 11.16 9.20
C GLU A 17 -16.85 12.11 8.28
N THR A 18 -15.66 12.56 8.68
CA THR A 18 -14.90 13.62 8.01
C THR A 18 -13.72 13.13 7.19
N HIS A 19 -13.22 11.91 7.45
CA HIS A 19 -12.00 11.34 6.85
C HIS A 19 -12.22 9.95 6.25
N SER A 20 -13.47 9.49 6.14
CA SER A 20 -13.80 8.18 5.53
C SER A 20 -14.94 8.28 4.53
N TRP A 21 -14.65 8.08 3.25
CA TRP A 21 -15.64 8.18 2.17
C TRP A 21 -16.07 6.80 1.69
N ASN A 22 -17.31 6.43 1.98
CA ASN A 22 -17.88 5.16 1.51
C ASN A 22 -18.36 5.22 0.05
N ARG A 23 -18.76 6.41 -0.42
CA ARG A 23 -19.17 6.71 -1.79
C ARG A 23 -18.63 8.08 -2.19
N PRO A 24 -17.37 8.15 -2.65
CA PRO A 24 -16.83 9.37 -3.24
C PRO A 24 -17.76 9.91 -4.33
N ASP A 25 -18.00 11.22 -4.34
CA ASP A 25 -18.92 11.89 -5.28
C ASP A 25 -18.22 12.95 -6.15
N TRP A 26 -16.91 13.12 -5.99
CA TRP A 26 -16.12 14.03 -6.80
C TRP A 26 -15.89 13.51 -8.22
N THR A 27 -15.94 14.42 -9.20
CA THR A 27 -15.65 14.12 -10.60
C THR A 27 -14.18 14.33 -10.92
N VAL A 28 -13.69 13.69 -11.99
CA VAL A 28 -12.31 13.87 -12.48
C VAL A 28 -12.03 15.35 -12.80
N GLU A 29 -12.99 16.07 -13.38
CA GLU A 29 -12.86 17.50 -13.71
C GLU A 29 -12.70 18.36 -12.46
N GLN A 30 -13.44 18.06 -11.39
CA GLN A 30 -13.30 18.75 -10.11
C GLN A 30 -11.91 18.53 -9.52
N LEU A 31 -11.37 17.31 -9.61
CA LEU A 31 -10.03 17.00 -9.14
C LEU A 31 -8.95 17.71 -9.97
N ILE A 32 -9.08 17.73 -11.30
CA ILE A 32 -8.17 18.47 -12.18
C ILE A 32 -8.14 19.95 -11.80
N ALA A 33 -9.31 20.57 -11.61
CA ALA A 33 -9.41 21.96 -11.18
C ALA A 33 -8.80 22.18 -9.77
N ALA A 34 -8.93 21.19 -8.88
CA ALA A 34 -8.41 21.24 -7.53
C ALA A 34 -6.88 21.08 -7.44
N LYS A 35 -6.20 20.58 -8.48
CA LYS A 35 -4.73 20.46 -8.50
C LYS A 35 -4.05 21.79 -8.15
N LYS A 36 -4.55 22.93 -8.66
CA LYS A 36 -4.03 24.28 -8.36
C LYS A 36 -2.50 24.39 -8.51
N GLY A 37 -1.96 23.80 -9.57
CA GLY A 37 -0.52 23.77 -9.85
C GLY A 37 0.24 22.60 -9.24
N ARG A 38 -0.37 21.82 -8.32
CA ARG A 38 0.21 20.56 -7.83
C ARG A 38 0.18 19.49 -8.92
N THR A 39 1.17 18.63 -8.89
CA THR A 39 1.36 17.51 -9.82
C THR A 39 1.13 16.16 -9.15
N VAL A 40 0.75 15.16 -9.93
CA VAL A 40 0.39 13.81 -9.49
C VAL A 40 1.20 12.77 -10.24
N SER A 41 1.92 11.95 -9.49
CA SER A 41 2.57 10.74 -9.97
C SER A 41 1.76 9.51 -9.58
N VAL A 42 1.61 8.57 -10.51
CA VAL A 42 1.10 7.23 -10.21
C VAL A 42 2.22 6.22 -10.38
N VAL A 43 2.39 5.35 -9.39
CA VAL A 43 3.43 4.32 -9.33
C VAL A 43 2.79 2.95 -9.22
N LEU A 44 3.17 2.06 -10.14
CA LEU A 44 2.82 0.65 -10.10
C LEU A 44 4.07 -0.18 -9.73
N PRO A 45 4.23 -0.63 -8.47
CA PRO A 45 5.30 -1.56 -8.12
C PRO A 45 5.02 -2.92 -8.77
N ALA A 46 5.99 -3.47 -9.50
CA ALA A 46 5.80 -4.72 -10.24
C ALA A 46 6.93 -5.73 -9.99
N LEU A 47 6.57 -7.01 -9.84
CA LEU A 47 7.48 -8.15 -9.81
C LEU A 47 6.79 -9.38 -10.38
N ASN A 48 7.08 -9.70 -11.65
CA ASN A 48 6.48 -10.82 -12.37
C ASN A 48 4.94 -10.76 -12.45
N GLU A 49 4.42 -9.65 -12.98
CA GLU A 49 3.00 -9.36 -13.13
C GLU A 49 2.61 -9.17 -14.61
N GLN A 50 3.22 -9.96 -15.51
CA GLN A 50 2.99 -9.86 -16.96
C GLN A 50 1.50 -10.05 -17.36
N GLU A 51 0.72 -10.77 -16.56
CA GLU A 51 -0.68 -11.07 -16.88
C GLU A 51 -1.65 -9.93 -16.53
N THR A 52 -1.25 -9.01 -15.65
CA THR A 52 -2.15 -7.97 -15.11
C THR A 52 -1.66 -6.56 -15.36
N VAL A 53 -0.34 -6.33 -15.43
CA VAL A 53 0.23 -4.97 -15.46
C VAL A 53 -0.33 -4.10 -16.60
N ALA A 54 -0.56 -4.67 -17.79
CA ALA A 54 -1.11 -3.92 -18.92
C ALA A 54 -2.53 -3.41 -18.64
N ALA A 55 -3.40 -4.28 -18.10
CA ALA A 55 -4.77 -3.90 -17.76
C ALA A 55 -4.80 -2.82 -16.67
N VAL A 56 -3.90 -2.88 -15.68
CA VAL A 56 -3.79 -1.82 -14.66
C VAL A 56 -3.33 -0.49 -15.28
N VAL A 57 -2.36 -0.52 -16.20
CA VAL A 57 -1.92 0.68 -16.92
C VAL A 57 -3.07 1.27 -17.74
N ASP A 58 -3.83 0.44 -18.46
CA ASP A 58 -4.92 0.88 -19.33
C ASP A 58 -6.04 1.63 -18.58
N THR A 59 -6.26 1.35 -17.30
CA THR A 59 -7.25 2.09 -16.50
C THR A 59 -6.78 3.47 -16.05
N ILE A 60 -5.47 3.70 -16.02
CA ILE A 60 -4.85 4.95 -15.58
C ILE A 60 -4.43 5.82 -16.77
N SER A 61 -4.03 5.22 -17.89
CA SER A 61 -3.59 5.91 -19.11
C SER A 61 -4.53 7.02 -19.60
N PRO A 62 -5.87 6.89 -19.54
CA PRO A 62 -6.79 7.98 -19.91
C PRO A 62 -6.67 9.25 -19.04
N LEU A 63 -6.11 9.13 -17.84
CA LEU A 63 -5.89 10.25 -16.91
C LEU A 63 -4.54 10.96 -17.14
N LEU A 64 -3.64 10.36 -17.92
CA LEU A 64 -2.29 10.86 -18.15
C LEU A 64 -2.31 12.13 -19.01
N GLY A 65 -1.56 13.15 -18.59
CA GLY A 65 -1.57 14.48 -19.19
C GLY A 65 -2.73 15.38 -18.72
N SER A 66 -3.54 14.91 -17.76
CA SER A 66 -4.63 15.69 -17.15
C SER A 66 -4.60 15.60 -15.63
N LEU A 67 -5.37 14.69 -15.02
CA LEU A 67 -5.36 14.46 -13.58
C LEU A 67 -4.00 13.90 -13.14
N VAL A 68 -3.47 12.94 -13.90
CA VAL A 68 -2.17 12.31 -13.68
C VAL A 68 -1.12 12.95 -14.60
N ASP A 69 -0.01 13.42 -14.05
CA ASP A 69 1.08 14.03 -14.83
C ASP A 69 2.14 13.00 -15.21
N GLU A 70 2.30 11.97 -14.39
CA GLU A 70 3.30 10.93 -14.59
C GLU A 70 2.74 9.56 -14.18
N LEU A 71 2.99 8.54 -15.00
CA LEU A 71 2.69 7.14 -14.71
C LEU A 71 3.96 6.32 -14.88
N ILE A 72 4.41 5.69 -13.81
CA ILE A 72 5.56 4.79 -13.84
C ILE A 72 5.19 3.38 -13.37
N VAL A 73 5.78 2.39 -14.03
CA VAL A 73 5.89 1.03 -13.50
C VAL A 73 7.30 0.89 -12.93
N LEU A 74 7.39 0.67 -11.62
CA LEU A 74 8.68 0.45 -10.99
C LEU A 74 8.97 -1.05 -10.93
N ASP A 75 9.84 -1.51 -11.81
CA ASP A 75 10.17 -2.92 -11.93
C ASP A 75 11.16 -3.37 -10.85
N SER A 76 10.74 -4.34 -10.06
CA SER A 76 11.50 -4.93 -8.96
C SER A 76 12.47 -6.03 -9.40
N GLY A 77 12.79 -6.11 -10.69
CA GLY A 77 13.64 -7.15 -11.28
C GLY A 77 12.82 -8.34 -11.75
N SER A 78 11.75 -8.07 -12.50
CA SER A 78 10.94 -9.11 -13.14
C SER A 78 11.78 -9.93 -14.12
N THR A 79 11.53 -11.22 -14.16
CA THR A 79 12.19 -12.20 -15.05
C THR A 79 11.27 -12.67 -16.18
N ASP A 80 10.07 -12.12 -16.23
CA ASP A 80 9.01 -12.42 -17.19
C ASP A 80 8.75 -11.20 -18.10
N ASP A 81 7.67 -11.20 -18.88
CA ASP A 81 7.38 -10.13 -19.85
C ASP A 81 6.78 -8.85 -19.22
N THR A 82 6.81 -8.68 -17.89
CA THR A 82 6.19 -7.54 -17.18
C THR A 82 6.61 -6.19 -17.77
N ALA A 83 7.92 -5.96 -17.93
CA ALA A 83 8.44 -4.69 -18.42
C ALA A 83 8.00 -4.41 -19.87
N ILE A 84 8.07 -5.41 -20.74
CA ILE A 84 7.69 -5.27 -22.16
C ILE A 84 6.20 -4.94 -22.28
N ARG A 85 5.35 -5.65 -21.53
CA ARG A 85 3.90 -5.42 -21.54
C ARG A 85 3.51 -4.08 -20.95
N ALA A 86 4.18 -3.62 -19.90
CA ALA A 86 3.98 -2.29 -19.34
C ALA A 86 4.31 -1.16 -20.33
N VAL A 87 5.45 -1.27 -21.05
CA VAL A 87 5.82 -0.31 -22.11
C VAL A 87 4.79 -0.33 -23.24
N ALA A 88 4.35 -1.51 -23.67
CA ALA A 88 3.36 -1.64 -24.73
C ALA A 88 2.01 -1.01 -24.37
N ALA A 89 1.63 -1.02 -23.08
CA ALA A 89 0.43 -0.33 -22.56
C ALA A 89 0.62 1.18 -22.36
N GLY A 90 1.82 1.72 -22.63
CA GLY A 90 2.09 3.16 -22.59
C GLY A 90 2.67 3.68 -21.27
N ALA A 91 3.05 2.81 -20.33
CA ALA A 91 3.71 3.23 -19.09
C ALA A 91 5.21 3.42 -19.28
N ARG A 92 5.79 4.38 -18.54
CA ARG A 92 7.24 4.49 -18.38
C ARG A 92 7.70 3.42 -17.38
N VAL A 93 8.57 2.51 -17.80
CA VAL A 93 9.17 1.51 -16.91
C VAL A 93 10.50 2.03 -16.37
N VAL A 94 10.70 1.90 -15.05
CA VAL A 94 11.95 2.26 -14.36
C VAL A 94 12.36 1.10 -13.47
N SER A 95 13.57 0.57 -13.63
CA SER A 95 14.07 -0.48 -12.74
C SER A 95 14.52 0.08 -11.39
N ARG A 96 14.64 -0.77 -10.36
CA ARG A 96 15.20 -0.36 -9.04
C ARG A 96 16.59 0.28 -9.19
N GLU A 97 17.44 -0.27 -10.06
CA GLU A 97 18.78 0.23 -10.32
C GLU A 97 18.76 1.61 -10.97
N GLN A 98 17.85 1.85 -11.91
CA GLN A 98 17.70 3.14 -12.59
C GLN A 98 17.10 4.23 -11.68
N ALA A 99 16.21 3.84 -10.77
CA ALA A 99 15.49 4.77 -9.90
C ALA A 99 16.40 5.53 -8.92
N LEU A 100 17.47 4.87 -8.45
CA LEU A 100 18.45 5.46 -7.53
C LEU A 100 19.82 4.73 -7.67
N PRO A 101 20.59 5.05 -8.73
CA PRO A 101 21.78 4.29 -9.14
C PRO A 101 22.94 4.33 -8.15
N GLU A 102 23.01 5.36 -7.31
CA GLU A 102 24.05 5.56 -6.29
C GLU A 102 23.85 4.68 -5.05
N VAL A 103 22.67 4.06 -4.88
CA VAL A 103 22.36 3.17 -3.76
C VAL A 103 22.12 1.75 -4.27
N PRO A 104 22.83 0.72 -3.79
CA PRO A 104 22.57 -0.68 -4.15
C PRO A 104 21.13 -1.12 -3.79
N PRO A 105 20.43 -1.86 -4.67
CA PRO A 105 19.05 -2.27 -4.43
C PRO A 105 18.93 -3.43 -3.43
N ASN A 106 17.97 -3.31 -2.51
CA ASN A 106 17.53 -4.40 -1.63
C ASN A 106 16.33 -5.16 -2.25
N PRO A 107 16.03 -6.40 -1.80
CA PRO A 107 14.81 -7.09 -2.22
C PRO A 107 13.56 -6.56 -1.48
N GLY A 108 12.39 -6.79 -2.08
CA GLY A 108 11.09 -6.61 -1.42
C GLY A 108 10.37 -5.30 -1.76
N LYS A 109 9.05 -5.30 -1.54
CA LYS A 109 8.13 -4.21 -1.95
C LYS A 109 8.51 -2.85 -1.37
N GLY A 110 8.91 -2.78 -0.11
CA GLY A 110 9.36 -1.53 0.52
C GLY A 110 10.50 -0.83 -0.21
N GLU A 111 11.47 -1.57 -0.76
CA GLU A 111 12.55 -1.00 -1.56
C GLU A 111 12.00 -0.33 -2.82
N VAL A 112 11.09 -1.01 -3.51
CA VAL A 112 10.47 -0.56 -4.75
C VAL A 112 9.73 0.76 -4.47
N LEU A 113 8.84 0.76 -3.49
CA LEU A 113 8.08 1.96 -3.14
C LEU A 113 8.99 3.11 -2.72
N TRP A 114 10.03 2.86 -1.92
CA TRP A 114 11.00 3.89 -1.51
C TRP A 114 11.73 4.50 -2.71
N ARG A 115 12.28 3.67 -3.60
CA ARG A 115 12.98 4.13 -4.82
C ARG A 115 12.07 4.88 -5.77
N SER A 116 10.79 4.53 -5.83
CA SER A 116 9.83 5.25 -6.67
C SER A 116 9.66 6.71 -6.27
N VAL A 117 9.86 7.06 -4.99
CA VAL A 117 9.85 8.46 -4.54
C VAL A 117 10.97 9.25 -5.24
N ALA A 118 12.15 8.65 -5.45
CA ALA A 118 13.25 9.27 -6.19
C ALA A 118 13.03 9.26 -7.72
N ALA A 119 12.33 8.25 -8.25
CA ALA A 119 12.04 8.12 -9.67
C ALA A 119 10.92 9.06 -10.16
N THR A 120 10.16 9.63 -9.23
CA THR A 120 8.98 10.46 -9.49
C THR A 120 9.16 11.91 -9.08
N THR A 121 8.33 12.79 -9.63
CA THR A 121 8.40 14.24 -9.40
C THR A 121 7.13 14.87 -8.83
N GLY A 122 6.00 14.18 -8.90
CA GLY A 122 4.70 14.68 -8.49
C GLY A 122 4.62 15.09 -7.02
N ASP A 123 3.97 16.22 -6.73
CA ASP A 123 3.69 16.70 -5.37
C ASP A 123 2.83 15.71 -4.57
N VAL A 124 2.02 14.92 -5.27
CA VAL A 124 1.25 13.80 -4.75
C VAL A 124 1.65 12.52 -5.48
N ILE A 125 1.81 11.43 -4.74
CA ILE A 125 2.15 10.12 -5.29
C ILE A 125 1.05 9.13 -4.91
N ALA A 126 0.45 8.48 -5.90
CA ALA A 126 -0.49 7.38 -5.73
C ALA A 126 0.19 6.05 -6.07
N PHE A 127 0.06 5.07 -5.19
CA PHE A 127 0.51 3.70 -5.38
C PHE A 127 -0.68 2.81 -5.68
N VAL A 128 -0.56 1.97 -6.70
CA VAL A 128 -1.57 0.98 -7.08
C VAL A 128 -0.84 -0.32 -7.42
N ASP A 129 -1.20 -1.44 -6.78
CA ASP A 129 -0.55 -2.72 -7.07
C ASP A 129 -0.78 -3.13 -8.53
N SER A 130 0.24 -3.71 -9.18
CA SER A 130 0.15 -4.15 -10.58
C SER A 130 -0.48 -5.54 -10.75
N ASP A 131 -0.93 -6.18 -9.66
CA ASP A 131 -1.53 -7.53 -9.64
C ASP A 131 -3.07 -7.52 -9.59
N LEU A 132 -3.69 -6.36 -9.84
CA LEU A 132 -5.14 -6.18 -9.83
C LEU A 132 -5.80 -6.83 -11.05
N ILE A 133 -6.96 -7.45 -10.82
CA ILE A 133 -7.82 -8.01 -11.86
C ILE A 133 -9.03 -7.10 -12.01
N ASP A 134 -9.27 -6.62 -13.24
CA ASP A 134 -10.34 -5.69 -13.61
C ASP A 134 -10.44 -4.47 -12.66
N PRO A 135 -9.35 -3.69 -12.46
CA PRO A 135 -9.41 -2.54 -11.56
C PRO A 135 -10.38 -1.47 -12.09
N ASP A 136 -11.10 -0.81 -11.17
CA ASP A 136 -11.97 0.32 -11.53
C ASP A 136 -11.09 1.55 -11.89
N PRO A 137 -11.29 2.18 -13.07
CA PRO A 137 -10.57 3.40 -13.46
C PRO A 137 -10.69 4.55 -12.45
N MET A 138 -11.69 4.53 -11.58
CA MET A 138 -11.88 5.52 -10.52
C MET A 138 -11.00 5.31 -9.28
N PHE A 139 -10.19 4.24 -9.21
CA PHE A 139 -9.29 4.01 -8.05
C PHE A 139 -8.37 5.21 -7.79
N VAL A 140 -7.64 5.67 -8.80
CA VAL A 140 -6.74 6.83 -8.67
C VAL A 140 -7.51 8.12 -8.34
N PRO A 141 -8.57 8.50 -9.09
CA PRO A 141 -9.42 9.64 -8.72
C PRO A 141 -9.95 9.59 -7.28
N HIS A 142 -10.41 8.43 -6.80
CA HIS A 142 -10.88 8.28 -5.42
C HIS A 142 -9.77 8.51 -4.39
N LEU A 143 -8.58 7.94 -4.61
CA LEU A 143 -7.44 8.14 -3.70
C LEU A 143 -6.98 9.61 -3.64
N LEU A 144 -7.06 10.33 -4.76
CA LEU A 144 -6.61 11.73 -4.85
C LEU A 144 -7.59 12.73 -4.21
N GLY A 145 -8.88 12.38 -4.13
CA GLY A 145 -9.92 13.28 -3.64
C GLY A 145 -9.58 13.99 -2.33
N PRO A 146 -9.33 13.25 -1.22
CA PRO A 146 -9.02 13.88 0.06
C PRO A 146 -7.73 14.71 0.05
N LEU A 147 -6.73 14.36 -0.76
CA LEU A 147 -5.46 15.12 -0.87
C LEU A 147 -5.62 16.42 -1.67
N LEU A 148 -6.48 16.42 -2.67
CA LEU A 148 -6.67 17.58 -3.55
C LEU A 148 -7.73 18.55 -3.02
N LEU A 149 -8.80 18.02 -2.41
CA LEU A 149 -9.97 18.78 -1.93
C LEU A 149 -9.92 19.09 -0.43
N GLY A 150 -9.32 18.19 0.37
CA GLY A 150 -9.22 18.34 1.82
C GLY A 150 -8.08 19.26 2.26
N GLN A 151 -8.10 19.63 3.54
CA GLN A 151 -7.00 20.34 4.20
C GLN A 151 -6.37 19.44 5.25
N GLY A 152 -5.04 19.46 5.36
CA GLY A 152 -4.30 18.73 6.39
C GLY A 152 -4.22 17.21 6.18
N VAL A 153 -4.79 16.64 5.11
CA VAL A 153 -4.63 15.23 4.77
C VAL A 153 -3.33 15.03 4.01
N HIS A 154 -2.49 14.10 4.49
CA HIS A 154 -1.20 13.76 3.89
C HIS A 154 -1.10 12.31 3.41
N LEU A 155 -1.96 11.42 3.91
CA LEU A 155 -2.05 10.01 3.53
C LEU A 155 -3.51 9.59 3.33
N VAL A 156 -3.81 8.92 2.22
CA VAL A 156 -5.12 8.33 1.93
C VAL A 156 -4.98 6.84 1.72
N LYS A 157 -5.66 6.02 2.53
CA LYS A 157 -5.72 4.55 2.37
C LYS A 157 -6.97 4.13 1.62
N GLY A 158 -6.81 3.34 0.57
CA GLY A 158 -7.94 2.64 -0.05
C GLY A 158 -8.45 1.51 0.85
N PHE A 159 -9.77 1.37 0.97
CA PHE A 159 -10.41 0.20 1.55
C PHE A 159 -11.44 -0.40 0.60
N TYR A 160 -11.72 -1.69 0.75
CA TYR A 160 -12.49 -2.45 -0.22
C TYR A 160 -12.92 -3.80 0.36
N ARG A 161 -13.88 -4.43 -0.30
CA ARG A 161 -14.25 -5.82 -0.06
C ARG A 161 -13.33 -6.75 -0.85
N ARG A 162 -12.92 -7.85 -0.21
CA ARG A 162 -12.06 -8.89 -0.81
C ARG A 162 -12.81 -10.22 -0.82
N PRO A 163 -13.59 -10.52 -1.87
CA PRO A 163 -14.28 -11.80 -1.96
C PRO A 163 -13.24 -12.94 -2.07
N LEU A 164 -13.33 -13.94 -1.20
CA LEU A 164 -12.63 -15.21 -1.39
C LEU A 164 -13.56 -16.21 -2.06
N LYS A 165 -13.08 -16.78 -3.17
CA LYS A 165 -13.67 -17.98 -3.76
C LYS A 165 -12.99 -19.19 -3.11
N VAL A 166 -13.68 -19.87 -2.19
CA VAL A 166 -13.22 -21.13 -1.61
C VAL A 166 -14.22 -22.21 -2.01
N SER A 167 -13.78 -23.22 -2.74
CA SER A 167 -14.56 -24.45 -2.99
C SER A 167 -15.99 -24.23 -3.54
N GLY A 168 -16.18 -23.22 -4.39
CA GLY A 168 -17.48 -22.92 -5.02
C GLY A 168 -18.43 -22.02 -4.21
N SER A 169 -18.04 -21.58 -3.00
CA SER A 169 -18.73 -20.52 -2.27
C SER A 169 -17.90 -19.22 -2.28
N GLU A 170 -18.58 -18.09 -2.41
CA GLU A 170 -18.00 -16.76 -2.23
C GLU A 170 -18.19 -16.33 -0.77
N ASP A 171 -17.07 -16.23 -0.04
CA ASP A 171 -17.05 -15.53 1.24
C ASP A 171 -16.67 -14.07 0.99
N ALA A 172 -17.66 -13.18 1.12
CA ALA A 172 -17.49 -11.74 0.94
C ALA A 172 -16.44 -11.12 1.89
N ASN A 173 -16.12 -11.79 3.00
CA ASN A 173 -15.20 -11.33 4.04
C ASN A 173 -13.94 -12.21 4.18
N GLY A 174 -13.76 -13.23 3.36
CA GLY A 174 -12.68 -14.20 3.57
C GLY A 174 -11.27 -13.65 3.28
N GLY A 175 -11.16 -12.58 2.49
CA GLY A 175 -9.88 -12.06 2.01
C GLY A 175 -9.12 -11.27 3.09
N GLY A 176 -7.81 -11.09 2.92
CA GLY A 176 -7.03 -10.25 3.82
C GLY A 176 -6.70 -10.89 5.18
N ARG A 177 -6.49 -12.22 5.23
CA ARG A 177 -6.15 -12.98 6.45
C ARG A 177 -5.08 -12.32 7.34
N VAL A 178 -4.00 -11.77 6.76
CA VAL A 178 -2.96 -11.07 7.55
C VAL A 178 -3.44 -9.72 8.07
N THR A 179 -4.29 -9.01 7.32
CA THR A 179 -4.95 -7.79 7.80
C THR A 179 -5.78 -8.09 9.05
N GLU A 180 -6.66 -9.10 8.98
CA GLU A 180 -7.62 -9.40 10.05
C GLU A 180 -7.02 -10.13 11.25
N LEU A 181 -6.04 -11.00 11.03
CA LEU A 181 -5.49 -11.86 12.09
C LEU A 181 -4.17 -11.36 12.67
N VAL A 182 -3.53 -10.36 12.05
CA VAL A 182 -2.22 -9.84 12.48
C VAL A 182 -2.26 -8.33 12.61
N ALA A 183 -2.41 -7.60 11.50
CA ALA A 183 -2.23 -6.14 11.52
C ALA A 183 -3.28 -5.43 12.37
N ARG A 184 -4.58 -5.71 12.18
CA ARG A 184 -5.65 -5.04 12.94
C ARG A 184 -5.62 -5.40 14.45
N PRO A 185 -5.44 -6.68 14.85
CA PRO A 185 -5.24 -7.02 16.26
C PRO A 185 -4.01 -6.35 16.89
N MET A 186 -2.89 -6.28 16.16
CA MET A 186 -1.69 -5.59 16.65
C MET A 186 -1.86 -4.08 16.73
N LEU A 187 -2.56 -3.44 15.78
CA LEU A 187 -2.91 -2.02 15.88
C LEU A 187 -3.76 -1.77 17.12
N ALA A 188 -4.82 -2.57 17.33
CA ALA A 188 -5.62 -2.47 18.54
C ALA A 188 -4.81 -2.61 19.84
N ALA A 189 -3.75 -3.42 19.84
CA ALA A 189 -2.89 -3.63 20.99
C ALA A 189 -1.81 -2.54 21.18
N LEU A 190 -1.26 -1.98 20.10
CA LEU A 190 -0.03 -1.16 20.13
C LEU A 190 -0.21 0.30 19.69
N ARG A 191 -1.27 0.58 18.92
CA ARG A 191 -1.66 1.88 18.36
C ARG A 191 -3.19 1.93 18.19
N PRO A 192 -3.98 1.87 19.28
CA PRO A 192 -5.42 1.68 19.23
C PRO A 192 -6.16 2.76 18.42
N GLU A 193 -5.61 3.96 18.31
CA GLU A 193 -6.15 5.09 17.55
C GLU A 193 -6.25 4.79 16.05
N LEU A 194 -5.44 3.86 15.54
CA LEU A 194 -5.47 3.39 14.14
C LEU A 194 -6.44 2.24 13.89
N SER A 195 -7.19 1.79 14.91
CA SER A 195 -8.15 0.68 14.76
C SER A 195 -9.33 1.01 13.84
N CYS A 196 -9.56 2.30 13.54
CA CYS A 196 -10.56 2.76 12.57
C CYS A 196 -10.17 2.55 11.10
N VAL A 197 -8.88 2.27 10.81
CA VAL A 197 -8.39 2.05 9.45
C VAL A 197 -8.79 0.66 8.98
N VAL A 198 -9.59 0.59 7.92
CA VAL A 198 -10.21 -0.67 7.46
C VAL A 198 -9.21 -1.61 6.79
N GLN A 199 -8.31 -1.09 5.94
CA GLN A 199 -7.31 -1.88 5.21
C GLN A 199 -5.90 -1.31 5.46
N PRO A 200 -5.30 -1.52 6.66
CA PRO A 200 -3.98 -0.97 6.99
C PRO A 200 -2.85 -1.48 6.06
N LEU A 201 -3.02 -2.68 5.49
CA LEU A 201 -2.08 -3.31 4.56
C LEU A 201 -2.47 -3.14 3.07
N GLY A 202 -3.44 -2.29 2.75
CA GLY A 202 -3.88 -2.07 1.37
C GLY A 202 -2.77 -1.46 0.51
N GLY A 203 -2.53 -2.04 -0.67
CA GLY A 203 -1.52 -1.57 -1.64
C GLY A 203 -1.97 -0.36 -2.47
N GLU A 204 -3.25 -0.02 -2.42
CA GLU A 204 -3.82 1.16 -3.08
C GLU A 204 -3.91 2.30 -2.06
N TYR A 205 -3.03 3.28 -2.19
CA TYR A 205 -2.98 4.45 -1.31
C TYR A 205 -2.29 5.61 -2.00
N ALA A 206 -2.51 6.82 -1.51
CA ALA A 206 -1.82 8.01 -2.01
C ALA A 206 -1.28 8.85 -0.86
N GLY A 207 -0.18 9.55 -1.08
CA GLY A 207 0.39 10.45 -0.09
C GLY A 207 1.05 11.67 -0.72
N THR A 208 1.18 12.73 0.07
CA THR A 208 1.98 13.90 -0.33
C THR A 208 3.45 13.52 -0.40
N ARG A 209 4.18 14.08 -1.39
CA ARG A 209 5.64 13.91 -1.48
C ARG A 209 6.34 14.38 -0.22
N GLU A 210 5.86 15.46 0.40
CA GLU A 210 6.39 15.96 1.67
C GLU A 210 6.39 14.88 2.76
N LEU A 211 5.27 14.18 2.94
CA LEU A 211 5.19 13.05 3.86
C LEU A 211 6.09 11.89 3.41
N LEU A 212 5.90 11.42 2.17
CA LEU A 212 6.56 10.20 1.68
C LEU A 212 8.08 10.34 1.58
N SER A 213 8.61 11.54 1.37
CA SER A 213 10.06 11.78 1.36
C SER A 213 10.64 11.97 2.75
N SER A 214 9.81 12.24 3.77
CA SER A 214 10.27 12.61 5.11
C SER A 214 10.21 11.46 6.13
N VAL A 215 9.62 10.33 5.80
CA VAL A 215 9.52 9.13 6.66
C VAL A 215 10.39 7.98 6.14
N PRO A 216 10.90 7.11 7.03
CA PRO A 216 11.58 5.90 6.60
C PRO A 216 10.62 4.92 5.92
N PHE A 217 11.15 4.02 5.10
CA PHE A 217 10.37 2.96 4.45
C PHE A 217 10.77 1.60 5.02
N ALA A 218 9.80 0.93 5.65
CA ALA A 218 9.99 -0.42 6.16
C ALA A 218 10.23 -1.43 5.02
N PRO A 219 11.02 -2.49 5.25
CA PRO A 219 11.38 -3.44 4.21
C PRO A 219 10.24 -4.40 3.86
N GLY A 220 10.28 -4.94 2.65
CA GLY A 220 9.35 -5.99 2.21
C GLY A 220 7.88 -5.58 2.33
N TYR A 221 7.05 -6.48 2.88
CA TYR A 221 5.63 -6.25 3.13
C TYR A 221 5.34 -5.41 4.38
N GLY A 222 6.37 -4.87 5.03
CA GLY A 222 6.23 -3.97 6.17
C GLY A 222 5.89 -2.54 5.78
N VAL A 223 6.08 -2.17 4.51
CA VAL A 223 6.05 -0.78 4.06
C VAL A 223 4.70 -0.10 4.28
N GLU A 224 3.57 -0.76 3.99
CA GLU A 224 2.25 -0.13 4.15
C GLU A 224 1.93 0.18 5.61
N ILE A 225 2.25 -0.75 6.53
CA ILE A 225 1.99 -0.58 7.96
C ILE A 225 2.98 0.40 8.59
N GLY A 226 4.24 0.38 8.15
CA GLY A 226 5.26 1.34 8.58
C GLY A 226 4.85 2.76 8.23
N LEU A 227 4.49 3.00 6.96
CA LEU A 227 4.00 4.30 6.50
C LEU A 227 2.76 4.77 7.27
N LEU A 228 1.82 3.88 7.58
CA LEU A 228 0.63 4.23 8.35
C LEU A 228 0.99 4.70 9.77
N ILE A 229 1.82 3.94 10.49
CA ILE A 229 2.22 4.27 11.86
C ILE A 229 3.11 5.52 11.88
N ASP A 230 4.07 5.65 10.96
CA ASP A 230 4.95 6.82 10.86
C ASP A 230 4.16 8.11 10.58
N THR A 231 3.11 8.01 9.75
CA THR A 231 2.23 9.15 9.48
C THR A 231 1.47 9.56 10.75
N TYR A 232 0.90 8.58 11.46
CA TYR A 232 0.14 8.83 12.68
C TYR A 232 1.02 9.41 13.79
N ASP A 233 2.16 8.78 14.07
CA ASP A 233 3.06 9.20 15.15
C ASP A 233 3.60 10.63 14.92
N ARG A 234 3.68 11.07 13.65
CA ARG A 234 4.23 12.38 13.28
C ARG A 234 3.17 13.48 13.09
N LEU A 235 2.05 13.17 12.47
CA LEU A 235 1.05 14.15 12.04
C LEU A 235 -0.34 13.95 12.67
N GLY A 236 -0.52 12.85 13.41
CA GLY A 236 -1.80 12.48 14.02
C GLY A 236 -2.80 11.91 13.03
N LEU A 237 -3.92 11.42 13.58
CA LEU A 237 -4.96 10.71 12.82
C LEU A 237 -5.64 11.58 11.75
N ASN A 238 -5.77 12.89 11.98
CA ASN A 238 -6.39 13.82 11.02
C ASN A 238 -5.57 14.01 9.73
N ALA A 239 -4.29 13.63 9.73
CA ALA A 239 -3.49 13.60 8.51
C ALA A 239 -3.77 12.37 7.62
N ILE A 240 -4.57 11.43 8.11
CA ILE A 240 -4.92 10.18 7.45
C ILE A 240 -6.40 10.23 7.06
N ALA A 241 -6.68 9.79 5.85
CA ALA A 241 -8.02 9.58 5.33
C ALA A 241 -8.15 8.18 4.72
N GLN A 242 -9.38 7.72 4.49
CA GLN A 242 -9.64 6.47 3.79
C GLN A 242 -10.80 6.57 2.81
N VAL A 243 -10.71 5.86 1.69
CA VAL A 243 -11.72 5.90 0.63
C VAL A 243 -12.11 4.50 0.18
N ASN A 244 -13.40 4.29 -0.05
CA ASN A 244 -13.91 3.02 -0.54
C ASN A 244 -13.60 2.88 -2.03
N LEU A 245 -12.88 1.83 -2.38
CA LEU A 245 -12.56 1.43 -3.75
C LEU A 245 -13.48 0.29 -4.24
N GLY A 246 -14.54 -0.03 -3.49
CA GLY A 246 -15.51 -1.04 -3.89
C GLY A 246 -15.00 -2.46 -3.69
N VAL A 247 -14.80 -3.19 -4.79
CA VAL A 247 -14.36 -4.59 -4.79
C VAL A 247 -12.95 -4.66 -5.36
N ARG A 248 -12.06 -5.35 -4.65
CA ARG A 248 -10.69 -5.60 -5.13
C ARG A 248 -10.46 -7.09 -5.35
N SER A 249 -10.20 -7.46 -6.59
CA SER A 249 -9.82 -8.81 -7.00
C SER A 249 -8.32 -8.84 -7.34
N HIS A 250 -7.60 -9.81 -6.80
CA HIS A 250 -6.18 -10.00 -7.04
C HIS A 250 -5.77 -11.46 -6.79
N ARG A 251 -4.53 -11.82 -7.12
CA ARG A 251 -4.01 -13.18 -6.91
C ARG A 251 -4.00 -13.55 -5.41
N ASN A 252 -4.66 -14.66 -5.06
CA ASN A 252 -4.62 -15.20 -3.71
C ASN A 252 -3.27 -15.85 -3.40
N ARG A 253 -2.63 -15.41 -2.31
CA ARG A 253 -1.37 -16.02 -1.86
C ARG A 253 -1.61 -17.33 -1.09
N PRO A 254 -0.77 -18.36 -1.30
CA PRO A 254 -0.73 -19.55 -0.46
C PRO A 254 -0.51 -19.20 1.02
N LEU A 255 -1.05 -20.03 1.93
CA LEU A 255 -0.92 -19.80 3.38
C LEU A 255 0.54 -19.68 3.84
N VAL A 256 1.43 -20.42 3.20
CA VAL A 256 2.86 -20.43 3.53
C VAL A 256 3.51 -19.05 3.31
N GLU A 257 3.18 -18.37 2.20
CA GLU A 257 3.65 -17.01 1.93
C GLU A 257 3.05 -15.98 2.91
N LEU A 258 1.81 -16.20 3.35
CA LEU A 258 1.18 -15.33 4.34
C LEU A 258 1.88 -15.38 5.71
N GLY A 259 2.47 -16.52 6.07
CA GLY A 259 3.28 -16.63 7.29
C GLY A 259 4.53 -15.74 7.23
N VAL A 260 5.21 -15.71 6.08
CA VAL A 260 6.37 -14.84 5.84
C VAL A 260 5.96 -13.37 5.84
N MET A 261 4.86 -13.04 5.17
CA MET A 261 4.30 -11.68 5.17
C MET A 261 3.92 -11.21 6.58
N SER A 262 3.21 -12.05 7.34
CA SER A 262 2.85 -11.80 8.73
C SER A 262 4.10 -11.48 9.57
N ARG A 263 5.14 -12.30 9.45
CA ARG A 263 6.39 -12.11 10.20
C ARG A 263 7.04 -10.75 9.94
N GLN A 264 7.07 -10.30 8.69
CA GLN A 264 7.62 -8.98 8.31
C GLN A 264 6.74 -7.82 8.78
N VAL A 265 5.41 -7.96 8.71
CA VAL A 265 4.45 -6.98 9.25
C VAL A 265 4.65 -6.82 10.76
N MET A 266 4.74 -7.94 11.50
CA MET A 266 4.99 -7.93 12.94
C MET A 266 6.30 -7.20 13.27
N ALA A 267 7.41 -7.55 12.60
CA ALA A 267 8.70 -6.90 12.82
C ALA A 267 8.62 -5.38 12.65
N SER A 268 7.99 -4.94 11.56
CA SER A 268 7.88 -3.51 11.24
C SER A 268 7.05 -2.77 12.29
N MET A 269 5.92 -3.34 12.71
CA MET A 269 5.07 -2.77 13.76
C MET A 269 5.79 -2.69 15.11
N LEU A 270 6.46 -3.76 15.53
CA LEU A 270 7.20 -3.79 16.79
C LEU A 270 8.29 -2.72 16.82
N SER A 271 9.06 -2.59 15.74
CA SER A 271 10.10 -1.55 15.60
C SER A 271 9.52 -0.14 15.75
N ARG A 272 8.39 0.18 15.09
CA ARG A 272 7.71 1.49 15.26
C ARG A 272 7.16 1.71 16.66
N CYS A 273 6.86 0.64 17.38
CA CYS A 273 6.40 0.71 18.76
C CYS A 273 7.53 0.72 19.79
N GLY A 274 8.80 0.76 19.35
CA GLY A 274 9.95 0.73 20.25
C GLY A 274 10.14 -0.62 20.97
N ILE A 275 9.53 -1.68 20.45
CA ILE A 275 9.65 -3.04 21.00
C ILE A 275 10.73 -3.77 20.21
N PRO A 276 11.82 -4.24 20.84
CA PRO A 276 12.86 -4.99 20.15
C PRO A 276 12.31 -6.27 19.52
N ASP A 277 12.42 -6.39 18.21
CA ASP A 277 12.19 -7.62 17.47
C ASP A 277 13.47 -8.48 17.47
N SER A 278 13.33 -9.80 17.50
CA SER A 278 14.47 -10.72 17.57
C SER A 278 15.33 -10.76 16.30
N GLY A 279 14.83 -10.28 15.16
CA GLY A 279 15.44 -10.43 13.84
C GLY A 279 15.43 -11.87 13.30
N VAL A 280 14.82 -12.81 14.02
CA VAL A 280 14.73 -14.22 13.61
C VAL A 280 13.52 -14.40 12.69
N GLY A 281 13.74 -14.94 11.50
CA GLY A 281 12.67 -15.25 10.55
C GLY A 281 11.77 -16.41 11.02
N ILE A 282 10.60 -16.57 10.38
CA ILE A 282 9.66 -17.61 10.76
C ILE A 282 10.14 -18.97 10.25
N THR A 283 10.10 -19.99 11.12
CA THR A 283 10.30 -21.39 10.73
C THR A 283 8.95 -22.07 10.57
N GLN A 284 8.65 -22.54 9.37
CA GLN A 284 7.42 -23.26 9.04
C GLN A 284 7.74 -24.73 8.80
N PHE A 285 6.80 -25.61 9.14
CA PHE A 285 6.95 -27.06 9.02
C PHE A 285 6.04 -27.58 7.90
N PHE A 286 6.63 -28.09 6.82
CA PHE A 286 5.93 -28.56 5.64
C PHE A 286 5.73 -30.07 5.73
N ALA A 287 4.51 -30.56 5.53
CA ALA A 287 4.23 -31.98 5.46
C ALA A 287 4.93 -32.60 4.24
N ASP A 288 5.65 -33.70 4.45
CA ASP A 288 6.32 -34.48 3.41
C ASP A 288 6.18 -35.98 3.73
N GLY A 289 5.24 -36.65 3.04
CA GLY A 289 4.78 -37.99 3.41
C GLY A 289 4.21 -38.03 4.83
N ASP A 290 4.77 -38.89 5.68
CA ASP A 290 4.40 -39.03 7.09
C ASP A 290 5.20 -38.09 8.04
N GLY A 291 6.08 -37.25 7.50
CA GLY A 291 6.98 -36.39 8.25
C GLY A 291 6.76 -34.89 8.04
N PHE A 292 7.59 -34.07 8.71
CA PHE A 292 7.62 -32.62 8.54
C PHE A 292 9.03 -32.11 8.26
N THR A 293 9.18 -31.26 7.25
CA THR A 293 10.44 -30.60 6.92
C THR A 293 10.40 -29.13 7.34
N PRO A 294 11.29 -28.66 8.23
CA PRO A 294 11.38 -27.26 8.61
C PRO A 294 11.97 -26.41 7.48
N ARG A 295 11.41 -25.23 7.26
CA ARG A 295 11.98 -24.20 6.37
C ARG A 295 11.86 -22.84 7.05
N SER A 296 12.99 -22.14 7.15
CA SER A 296 13.06 -20.82 7.76
C SER A 296 13.13 -19.73 6.68
N SER A 297 12.32 -18.69 6.83
CA SER A 297 12.45 -17.48 6.01
C SER A 297 13.47 -16.52 6.64
N THR A 298 13.83 -15.48 5.90
CA THR A 298 14.48 -14.29 6.46
C THR A 298 13.42 -13.25 6.88
N VAL A 299 13.83 -12.28 7.68
CA VAL A 299 13.08 -11.07 8.02
C VAL A 299 14.08 -9.91 8.05
N SER A 300 13.71 -8.75 7.55
CA SER A 300 14.57 -7.56 7.61
C SER A 300 14.06 -6.60 8.68
N LEU A 301 14.98 -6.04 9.47
CA LEU A 301 14.74 -4.95 10.40
C LEU A 301 15.30 -3.61 9.90
N GLU A 302 15.91 -3.61 8.72
CA GLU A 302 16.59 -2.46 8.15
C GLU A 302 15.63 -1.65 7.29
N ASP A 303 15.20 -0.52 7.83
CA ASP A 303 14.47 0.48 7.09
C ASP A 303 15.37 1.21 6.09
N ARG A 304 14.77 1.65 4.98
CA ARG A 304 15.35 2.73 4.20
C ARG A 304 15.13 4.08 4.90
N PRO A 305 16.12 4.99 4.87
CA PRO A 305 15.97 6.30 5.48
C PRO A 305 14.96 7.17 4.72
N PRO A 306 14.48 8.28 5.30
CA PRO A 306 13.71 9.28 4.57
C PRO A 306 14.42 9.71 3.28
N MET A 307 13.69 9.72 2.15
CA MET A 307 14.29 10.04 0.85
C MET A 307 14.92 11.43 0.82
N ASN A 308 14.37 12.39 1.55
CA ASN A 308 14.89 13.76 1.66
C ASN A 308 16.26 13.86 2.35
N THR A 309 16.76 12.77 2.95
CA THR A 309 18.13 12.69 3.46
C THR A 309 19.15 12.32 2.38
N LEU A 310 18.68 11.89 1.20
CA LEU A 310 19.48 11.53 0.04
C LEU A 310 19.28 12.49 -1.14
N ARG A 311 18.03 12.86 -1.43
CA ARG A 311 17.64 13.64 -2.61
C ARG A 311 16.46 14.56 -2.37
#